data_AF-A0A7S4NP87-F1
#
_entry.id   AF-A0A7S4NP87-F1
#
_cell.length_a   1.000
_cell.length_b   1.000
_cell.length_c   1.000
_cell.angle_alpha   90.00
_cell.angle_beta   90.00
_cell.angle_gamma   90.00
#
_symmetry.space_group_name_H-M   'P 1'
#
loop_
_entity.id
_entity.type
_entity.pdbx_description
1 polymer ?
#
loop_
_entity_poly.entity_id
_entity_poly.type
_entity_poly.pdbx_seq_one_letter_code
_entity_poly.pdbx_strand_id
1 'polypeptide(L)'
;MASKKKSRLSSVDSNFKVEMEDVNVEGDAALIGRSLFNCWEIVLQHEKVWSKKRSGETSRRLRSAITFLQSLILLVSHLDNYERYFRMAVFDLEVNDILTCIRAFKGATKEDQNLVIEHRNQIRFHLLAFFRLFEAFVASVGEELEWETPPAVVVEKIEKVNIGDDVVDPDIDPDGIL
;
A
#
# COMPACT_ATOMS: atom_id res chain seq x y z
N MET A 1 -25.56 -5.58 39.77
CA MET A 1 -24.11 -5.75 39.51
C MET A 1 -23.91 -5.80 38.00
N ALA A 2 -23.35 -4.75 37.41
CA ALA A 2 -23.10 -4.69 35.97
C ALA A 2 -21.59 -4.52 35.74
N SER A 3 -20.93 -5.60 35.31
CA SER A 3 -19.50 -5.63 35.02
C SER A 3 -19.26 -4.97 33.65
N LYS A 4 -18.74 -3.74 33.66
CA LYS A 4 -18.22 -3.06 32.47
C LYS A 4 -16.88 -3.71 32.08
N LYS A 5 -16.89 -4.59 31.09
CA LYS A 5 -15.66 -5.01 30.39
C LYS A 5 -15.19 -3.86 29.50
N LYS A 6 -14.16 -3.14 29.93
CA LYS A 6 -13.33 -2.31 29.06
C LYS A 6 -12.51 -3.24 28.16
N SER A 7 -12.78 -3.30 26.86
CA SER A 7 -11.83 -3.91 25.91
C SER A 7 -10.69 -2.92 25.69
N ARG A 8 -9.54 -3.21 26.30
CA ARG A 8 -8.27 -2.59 25.94
C ARG A 8 -7.96 -2.99 24.49
N LEU A 9 -7.84 -2.03 23.58
CA LEU A 9 -7.05 -2.22 22.37
C LEU A 9 -5.63 -2.52 22.84
N SER A 10 -5.16 -3.75 22.60
CA SER A 10 -3.78 -4.13 22.82
C SER A 10 -2.91 -3.38 21.82
N SER A 11 -1.94 -2.63 22.34
CA SER A 11 -0.80 -2.11 21.60
C SER A 11 -0.19 -3.21 20.74
N VAL A 12 -0.09 -2.97 19.44
CA VAL A 12 0.70 -3.80 18.54
C VAL A 12 2.16 -3.50 18.87
N ASP A 13 2.78 -4.38 19.65
CA ASP A 13 4.21 -4.35 19.91
C ASP A 13 4.94 -4.62 18.58
N SER A 14 5.48 -3.55 18.01
CA SER A 14 6.26 -3.54 16.78
C SER A 14 7.69 -4.01 17.04
N ASN A 15 7.88 -5.33 17.09
CA ASN A 15 9.20 -5.97 16.99
C ASN A 15 9.10 -7.23 16.12
N PHE A 16 8.93 -7.04 14.81
CA PHE A 16 9.05 -8.14 13.84
C PHE A 16 10.52 -8.22 13.40
N LYS A 17 11.30 -9.12 14.02
CA LYS A 17 12.60 -9.55 13.51
C LYS A 17 12.38 -10.80 12.68
N VAL A 18 12.64 -10.71 11.38
CA VAL A 18 12.67 -11.87 10.48
C VAL A 18 14.03 -12.52 10.64
N GLU A 19 14.07 -13.72 11.22
CA GLU A 19 15.25 -14.59 11.18
C GLU A 19 15.24 -15.33 9.83
N MET A 20 16.34 -15.22 9.09
CA MET A 20 16.49 -15.82 7.76
C MET A 20 16.93 -17.28 7.90
N GLU A 21 16.01 -18.23 7.77
CA GLU A 21 16.35 -19.63 7.55
C GLU A 21 15.52 -20.19 6.39
N ASP A 22 16.24 -20.80 5.44
CA ASP A 22 15.81 -21.60 4.28
C ASP A 22 14.66 -21.08 3.40
N VAL A 23 15.03 -20.64 2.19
CA VAL A 23 14.13 -20.20 1.11
C VAL A 23 13.14 -21.32 0.77
N ASN A 24 11.91 -21.18 1.28
CA ASN A 24 10.76 -21.90 0.78
C ASN A 24 9.97 -20.92 -0.07
N VAL A 25 10.04 -21.05 -1.39
CA VAL A 25 9.36 -20.14 -2.34
C VAL A 25 7.86 -20.00 -2.03
N GLU A 26 7.20 -21.06 -1.53
CA GLU A 26 5.80 -20.98 -1.08
C GLU A 26 5.63 -20.22 0.24
N GLY A 27 6.58 -20.35 1.16
CA GLY A 27 6.60 -19.64 2.45
C GLY A 27 6.89 -18.14 2.29
N ASP A 28 7.85 -17.81 1.43
CA ASP A 28 8.24 -16.44 1.10
C ASP A 28 7.13 -15.72 0.33
N ALA A 29 6.48 -16.39 -0.63
CA ALA A 29 5.32 -15.83 -1.33
C ALA A 29 4.15 -15.53 -0.37
N ALA A 30 3.89 -16.40 0.60
CA ALA A 30 2.85 -16.16 1.61
C ALA A 30 3.18 -14.95 2.52
N LEU A 31 4.44 -14.82 2.93
CA LEU A 31 4.90 -13.71 3.78
C LEU A 31 4.88 -12.37 3.02
N ILE A 32 5.42 -12.35 1.80
CA ILE A 32 5.47 -11.17 0.93
C ILE A 32 4.04 -10.75 0.55
N GLY A 33 3.20 -11.69 0.13
CA GLY A 33 1.82 -11.43 -0.32
C GLY A 33 0.90 -10.89 0.78
N ARG A 34 1.12 -11.28 2.04
CA ARG A 34 0.31 -10.80 3.17
C ARG A 34 0.41 -9.29 3.38
N SER A 35 1.57 -8.70 3.13
CA SER A 35 1.76 -7.25 3.22
C SER A 35 0.93 -6.50 2.18
N LEU A 36 0.85 -7.04 0.95
CA LEU A 36 0.04 -6.45 -0.12
C LEU A 36 -1.46 -6.54 0.12
N PHE A 37 -1.93 -7.63 0.74
CA PHE A 37 -3.36 -7.83 1.00
C PHE A 37 -3.95 -6.70 1.87
N ASN A 38 -3.20 -6.22 2.86
CA ASN A 38 -3.65 -5.11 3.69
C ASN A 38 -3.73 -3.78 2.91
N CYS A 39 -2.77 -3.49 2.01
CA CYS A 39 -2.89 -2.34 1.10
C CYS A 39 -4.15 -2.45 0.23
N TRP A 40 -4.38 -3.64 -0.33
CA TRP A 40 -5.50 -3.93 -1.21
C TRP A 40 -6.85 -3.70 -0.54
N GLU A 41 -7.04 -4.25 0.66
CA GLU A 41 -8.25 -4.08 1.48
C GLU A 41 -8.55 -2.59 1.72
N ILE A 42 -7.55 -1.82 2.15
CA ILE A 42 -7.71 -0.38 2.41
C ILE A 42 -8.12 0.35 1.13
N VAL A 43 -7.39 0.15 0.03
CA VAL A 43 -7.67 0.84 -1.24
C VAL A 43 -9.05 0.48 -1.80
N LEU A 44 -9.46 -0.80 -1.74
CA LEU A 44 -10.78 -1.23 -2.19
C LEU A 44 -11.93 -0.68 -1.34
N GLN A 45 -11.75 -0.57 -0.02
CA GLN A 45 -12.75 0.04 0.85
C GLN A 45 -13.02 1.49 0.44
N HIS A 46 -11.96 2.25 0.13
CA HIS A 46 -12.09 3.63 -0.36
C HIS A 46 -12.64 3.69 -1.78
N GLU A 47 -12.22 2.80 -2.69
CA GLU A 47 -12.78 2.74 -4.04
C GLU A 47 -14.29 2.51 -4.01
N LYS A 48 -14.80 1.63 -3.15
CA LYS A 48 -16.24 1.38 -3.01
C LYS A 48 -17.04 2.60 -2.53
N VAL A 49 -16.41 3.46 -1.74
CA VAL A 49 -16.99 4.72 -1.26
C VAL A 49 -16.99 5.76 -2.39
N TRP A 50 -15.88 5.86 -3.12
CA TRP A 50 -15.67 6.84 -4.19
C TRP A 50 -16.30 6.49 -5.53
N SER A 51 -16.54 5.21 -5.83
CA SER A 51 -17.15 4.73 -7.08
C SER A 51 -18.62 5.14 -7.21
N LYS A 52 -19.28 5.46 -6.10
CA LYS A 52 -20.65 5.99 -6.05
C LYS A 52 -20.73 7.49 -6.30
N LYS A 53 -19.59 8.15 -6.53
CA LYS A 53 -19.48 9.60 -6.70
C LYS A 53 -19.03 9.94 -8.13
N ARG A 54 -19.12 11.21 -8.50
CA ARG A 54 -18.62 11.69 -9.80
C ARG A 54 -17.13 11.38 -9.91
N SER A 55 -16.72 10.85 -11.06
CA SER A 55 -15.31 10.56 -11.31
C SER A 55 -14.46 11.83 -11.21
N GLY A 56 -13.47 11.81 -10.33
CA GLY A 56 -12.53 12.91 -10.12
C GLY A 56 -11.10 12.40 -9.92
N GLU A 57 -10.23 13.28 -9.46
CA GLU A 57 -8.81 13.00 -9.26
C GLU A 57 -8.59 11.82 -8.30
N THR A 58 -9.31 11.79 -7.17
CA THR A 58 -9.22 10.67 -6.21
C THR A 58 -9.62 9.33 -6.84
N SER A 59 -10.71 9.27 -7.61
CA SER A 59 -11.11 8.03 -8.32
C SER A 59 -10.07 7.58 -9.34
N ARG A 60 -9.38 8.53 -10.00
CA ARG A 60 -8.27 8.24 -10.93
C ARG A 60 -7.10 7.62 -10.16
N ARG A 61 -6.67 8.23 -9.07
CA ARG A 61 -5.57 7.73 -8.23
C ARG A 61 -5.87 6.37 -7.58
N LEU A 62 -7.08 6.17 -7.08
CA LEU A 62 -7.51 4.87 -6.53
C LEU A 62 -7.42 3.76 -7.59
N ARG A 63 -7.83 4.02 -8.84
CA ARG A 63 -7.68 3.05 -9.93
C ARG A 63 -6.22 2.78 -10.26
N SER A 64 -5.37 3.81 -10.32
CA SER A 64 -3.93 3.61 -10.51
C SER A 64 -3.32 2.78 -9.38
N ALA A 65 -3.72 3.02 -8.13
CA ALA A 65 -3.29 2.23 -6.98
C ALA A 65 -3.76 0.77 -7.04
N ILE A 66 -4.99 0.52 -7.47
CA ILE A 66 -5.50 -0.84 -7.71
C ILE A 66 -4.67 -1.55 -8.77
N THR A 67 -4.43 -0.94 -9.93
CA THR A 67 -3.62 -1.53 -10.99
C THR A 67 -2.20 -1.85 -10.50
N PHE A 68 -1.58 -0.92 -9.76
CA PHE A 68 -0.26 -1.13 -9.18
C PHE A 68 -0.23 -2.31 -8.21
N LEU A 69 -1.18 -2.37 -7.27
CA LEU A 69 -1.27 -3.46 -6.31
C LEU A 69 -1.55 -4.82 -7.00
N GLN A 70 -2.35 -4.85 -8.07
CA GLN A 70 -2.55 -6.06 -8.87
C GLN A 70 -1.25 -6.53 -9.52
N SER A 71 -0.45 -5.61 -10.05
CA SER A 71 0.86 -5.96 -10.62
C SER A 71 1.82 -6.51 -9.57
N LEU A 72 1.81 -5.97 -8.33
CA LEU A 72 2.60 -6.51 -7.23
C LEU A 72 2.10 -7.90 -6.78
N ILE A 73 0.78 -8.13 -6.76
CA ILE A 73 0.22 -9.46 -6.47
C ILE A 73 0.62 -10.47 -7.56
N LEU A 74 0.63 -10.03 -8.82
CA LEU A 74 1.06 -10.85 -9.94
C LEU A 74 2.55 -11.22 -9.84
N LEU A 75 3.39 -10.28 -9.40
CA LEU A 75 4.79 -10.51 -9.07
C LEU A 75 4.94 -11.60 -7.99
N VAL A 76 4.19 -11.51 -6.88
CA VAL A 76 4.23 -12.54 -5.83
C VAL A 76 3.79 -13.91 -6.35
N SER A 77 2.86 -13.94 -7.31
CA SER A 77 2.38 -15.19 -7.90
C SER A 77 3.37 -15.82 -8.88
N HIS A 78 4.43 -15.09 -9.28
CA HIS A 78 5.41 -15.51 -10.27
C HIS A 78 6.83 -15.12 -9.82
N LEU A 79 7.20 -15.51 -8.60
CA LEU A 79 8.54 -15.28 -8.06
C LEU A 79 9.64 -16.04 -8.82
N ASP A 80 9.28 -17.00 -9.67
CA ASP A 80 10.17 -17.67 -10.63
C ASP A 80 10.56 -16.78 -11.82
N ASN A 81 9.81 -15.70 -12.06
CA ASN A 81 10.08 -14.70 -13.11
C ASN A 81 9.94 -13.28 -12.56
N TYR A 82 10.43 -13.11 -11.33
CA TYR A 82 10.22 -11.90 -10.53
C TYR A 82 10.71 -10.63 -11.22
N GLU A 83 11.81 -10.68 -11.98
CA GLU A 83 12.38 -9.52 -12.66
C GLU A 83 11.41 -8.90 -13.68
N ARG A 84 10.80 -9.73 -14.53
CA ARG A 84 9.81 -9.29 -15.53
C ARG A 84 8.61 -8.66 -14.86
N TYR A 85 8.06 -9.31 -13.85
CA TYR A 85 6.84 -8.84 -13.19
C TYR A 85 7.10 -7.62 -12.31
N PHE A 86 8.29 -7.51 -11.72
CA PHE A 86 8.72 -6.31 -11.01
C PHE A 86 8.81 -5.13 -11.97
N ARG A 87 9.51 -5.28 -13.11
CA ARG A 87 9.58 -4.25 -14.16
C ARG A 87 8.20 -3.81 -14.62
N MET A 88 7.28 -4.74 -14.86
CA MET A 88 5.89 -4.42 -15.21
C MET A 88 5.16 -3.67 -14.09
N ALA A 89 5.39 -4.02 -12.83
CA ALA A 89 4.72 -3.39 -11.70
C ALA A 89 5.21 -1.97 -11.41
N VAL A 90 6.50 -1.70 -11.61
CA VAL A 90 7.09 -0.38 -11.35
C VAL A 90 7.18 0.51 -12.60
N PHE A 91 6.74 0.00 -13.75
CA PHE A 91 6.66 0.77 -14.99
C PHE A 91 5.69 1.95 -14.82
N ASP A 92 6.19 3.17 -15.05
CA ASP A 92 5.43 4.42 -14.86
C ASP A 92 4.92 4.63 -13.41
N LEU A 93 5.68 4.12 -12.42
CA LEU A 93 5.30 4.21 -11.02
C LEU A 93 5.38 5.64 -10.48
N GLU A 94 4.20 6.25 -10.33
CA GLU A 94 4.00 7.46 -9.55
C GLU A 94 3.73 7.11 -8.07
N VAL A 95 4.80 6.84 -7.31
CA VAL A 95 4.73 6.45 -5.88
C VAL A 95 3.88 7.42 -5.06
N ASN A 96 3.97 8.72 -5.36
CA ASN A 96 3.18 9.75 -4.69
C ASN A 96 1.68 9.55 -4.92
N ASP A 97 1.27 9.21 -6.14
CA ASP A 97 -0.14 8.98 -6.46
C ASP A 97 -0.69 7.74 -5.77
N ILE A 98 0.14 6.71 -5.56
CA ILE A 98 -0.25 5.50 -4.81
C ILE A 98 -0.41 5.81 -3.32
N LEU A 99 0.56 6.49 -2.72
CA LEU A 99 0.57 6.76 -1.28
C LEU A 99 -0.43 7.85 -0.86
N THR A 100 -0.80 8.74 -1.78
CA THR A 100 -1.81 9.79 -1.58
C THR A 100 -3.13 9.49 -2.26
N CYS A 101 -3.35 8.25 -2.72
CA CYS A 101 -4.52 7.88 -3.53
C CYS A 101 -5.86 8.06 -2.82
N ILE A 102 -5.86 8.01 -1.48
CA ILE A 102 -7.04 8.21 -0.66
C ILE A 102 -7.11 9.68 -0.27
N ARG A 103 -8.25 10.33 -0.50
CA ARG A 103 -8.54 11.68 0.00
C ARG A 103 -9.85 11.70 0.78
N ALA A 104 -9.95 12.64 1.70
CA ALA A 104 -11.18 13.01 2.38
C ALA A 104 -12.02 13.90 1.46
N PHE A 105 -13.34 13.87 1.65
CA PHE A 105 -14.24 14.76 0.95
C PHE A 105 -14.07 16.21 1.39
N LYS A 106 -14.43 17.16 0.52
CA LYS A 106 -14.58 18.56 0.93
C LYS A 106 -15.64 18.65 2.03
N GLY A 107 -15.30 19.36 3.10
CA GLY A 107 -16.16 19.47 4.29
C GLY A 107 -16.09 18.27 5.24
N ALA A 108 -15.23 17.28 4.98
CA ALA A 108 -15.01 16.17 5.90
C ALA A 108 -14.52 16.66 7.27
N THR A 109 -14.95 15.95 8.32
CA THR A 109 -14.57 16.25 9.70
C THR A 109 -13.07 16.09 9.93
N LYS A 110 -12.56 16.61 11.04
CA LYS A 110 -11.14 16.44 11.36
C LYS A 110 -10.81 14.97 11.61
N GLU A 111 -11.77 14.24 12.17
CA GLU A 111 -11.71 12.79 12.40
C GLU A 111 -11.58 12.03 11.08
N ASP A 112 -12.40 12.35 10.07
CA ASP A 112 -12.31 11.73 8.74
C ASP A 112 -10.94 12.00 8.08
N GLN A 113 -10.45 13.23 8.18
CA GLN A 113 -9.13 13.61 7.64
C GLN A 113 -8.00 12.84 8.34
N ASN A 114 -8.08 12.67 9.66
CA ASN A 114 -7.10 11.89 10.42
C ASN A 114 -7.15 10.41 10.03
N LEU A 115 -8.34 9.85 9.78
CA LEU A 115 -8.49 8.48 9.30
C LEU A 115 -7.87 8.28 7.91
N VAL A 116 -7.98 9.26 7.01
CA VAL A 116 -7.30 9.24 5.71
C VAL A 116 -5.79 9.21 5.89
N ILE A 117 -5.23 10.07 6.74
CA ILE A 117 -3.80 10.10 7.03
C ILE A 117 -3.34 8.76 7.63
N GLU A 118 -4.12 8.18 8.55
CA GLU A 118 -3.84 6.88 9.14
C GLU A 118 -3.79 5.77 8.07
N HIS A 119 -4.80 5.68 7.20
CA HIS A 119 -4.82 4.70 6.13
C HIS A 119 -3.68 4.87 5.13
N ARG A 120 -3.34 6.11 4.76
CA ARG A 120 -2.18 6.37 3.90
C ARG A 120 -0.86 5.92 4.57
N ASN A 121 -0.71 6.15 5.87
CA ASN A 121 0.44 5.65 6.64
C ASN A 121 0.47 4.12 6.70
N GLN A 122 -0.68 3.46 6.86
CA GLN A 122 -0.77 2.00 6.80
C GLN A 122 -0.37 1.47 5.41
N ILE A 123 -0.84 2.09 4.33
CA ILE A 123 -0.41 1.74 2.95
C ILE A 123 1.10 1.90 2.82
N ARG A 124 1.67 3.03 3.25
CA ARG A 124 3.11 3.27 3.24
C ARG A 124 3.86 2.17 3.99
N PHE A 125 3.42 1.85 5.21
CA PHE A 125 4.04 0.81 6.03
C PHE A 125 4.02 -0.56 5.33
N HIS A 126 2.87 -0.95 4.77
CA HIS A 126 2.72 -2.24 4.10
C HIS A 126 3.48 -2.34 2.78
N LEU A 127 3.56 -1.26 1.99
CA LEU A 127 4.40 -1.21 0.80
C LEU A 127 5.88 -1.30 1.15
N LEU A 128 6.34 -0.58 2.18
CA LEU A 128 7.73 -0.68 2.65
C LEU A 128 8.06 -2.10 3.11
N ALA A 129 7.16 -2.72 3.89
CA ALA A 129 7.34 -4.11 4.32
C ALA A 129 7.44 -5.06 3.12
N PHE A 130 6.55 -4.91 2.14
CA PHE A 130 6.60 -5.68 0.90
C PHE A 130 7.94 -5.53 0.18
N PHE A 131 8.37 -4.30 -0.14
CA PHE A 131 9.59 -4.10 -0.92
C PHE A 131 10.85 -4.55 -0.19
N ARG A 132 10.90 -4.40 1.14
CA ARG A 132 12.04 -4.91 1.95
C ARG A 132 12.08 -6.44 1.99
N LEU A 133 10.93 -7.12 2.08
CA LEU A 133 10.88 -8.57 1.98
C LEU A 133 11.25 -9.04 0.57
N PHE A 134 10.82 -8.32 -0.45
CA PHE A 134 11.18 -8.61 -1.83
C PHE A 134 12.68 -8.41 -2.09
N GLU A 135 13.30 -7.37 -1.53
CA GLU A 135 14.76 -7.19 -1.56
C GLU A 135 15.49 -8.37 -0.93
N ALA A 136 15.05 -8.83 0.23
CA ALA A 136 15.63 -9.97 0.91
C ALA A 136 15.49 -11.25 0.07
N PHE A 137 14.35 -11.45 -0.59
CA PHE A 137 14.15 -12.54 -1.55
C PHE A 137 15.12 -12.44 -2.72
N VAL A 138 15.20 -11.29 -3.41
CA VAL A 138 16.13 -11.11 -4.54
C VAL A 138 17.57 -11.40 -4.12
N ALA A 139 17.99 -10.93 -2.93
CA ALA A 139 19.32 -11.18 -2.40
C ALA A 139 19.57 -12.66 -2.08
N SER A 140 18.55 -13.44 -1.69
CA SER A 140 18.69 -14.86 -1.36
C SER A 140 18.79 -15.76 -2.59
N VAL A 141 18.23 -15.35 -3.73
CA VAL A 141 18.36 -16.08 -5.01
C VAL A 141 19.78 -15.97 -5.59
N GLY A 142 20.57 -14.98 -5.16
CA GLY A 142 22.00 -14.89 -5.47
C GLY A 142 22.33 -14.48 -6.92
N GLU A 143 21.36 -13.91 -7.63
CA GLU A 143 21.55 -13.43 -9.00
C GLU A 143 22.00 -11.97 -9.00
N GLU A 144 23.16 -11.68 -9.62
CA GLU A 144 23.52 -10.31 -9.98
C GLU A 144 22.64 -9.85 -11.16
N LEU A 145 21.62 -9.07 -10.85
CA LEU A 145 20.69 -8.51 -11.84
C LEU A 145 21.01 -7.04 -12.14
N GLU A 146 20.95 -6.68 -13.42
CA GLU A 146 21.00 -5.29 -13.88
C GLU A 146 19.60 -4.66 -13.81
N TRP A 147 19.32 -4.00 -12.69
CA TRP A 147 18.04 -3.31 -12.49
C TRP A 147 18.04 -1.90 -13.08
N GLU A 148 17.06 -1.59 -13.94
CA GLU A 148 16.78 -0.20 -14.34
C GLU A 148 16.29 0.65 -13.15
N THR A 149 15.49 0.05 -12.27
CA THR A 149 15.06 0.64 -10.99
C THR A 149 15.11 -0.45 -9.94
N PRO A 150 16.17 -0.51 -9.11
CA PRO A 150 16.25 -1.48 -8.03
C PRO A 150 15.12 -1.29 -7.01
N PRO A 151 14.66 -2.36 -6.32
CA PRO A 151 13.71 -2.24 -5.22
C PRO A 151 14.10 -1.19 -4.16
N ALA A 152 15.40 -1.05 -3.87
CA ALA A 152 15.91 -0.06 -2.90
C ALA A 152 15.61 1.39 -3.30
N VAL A 153 15.61 1.68 -4.60
CA VAL A 153 15.23 3.00 -5.13
C VAL A 153 13.73 3.23 -4.94
N VAL A 154 12.90 2.20 -5.05
CA VAL A 154 11.46 2.29 -4.79
C VAL A 154 11.20 2.53 -3.30
N VAL A 155 11.92 1.83 -2.42
CA VAL A 155 11.86 2.05 -0.96
C VAL A 155 12.21 3.50 -0.62
N GLU A 156 13.32 4.02 -1.15
CA GLU A 156 13.73 5.41 -0.92
C GLU A 156 12.66 6.41 -1.38
N LYS A 157 12.04 6.17 -2.55
CA LYS A 157 10.93 7.00 -3.04
C LYS A 157 9.73 6.97 -2.09
N ILE A 158 9.35 5.80 -1.58
CA ILE A 158 8.24 5.64 -0.62
C ILE A 158 8.54 6.38 0.69
N GLU A 159 9.78 6.30 1.17
CA GLU A 159 10.17 6.95 2.43
C GLU A 159 10.11 8.48 2.37
N LYS A 160 10.28 9.06 1.18
CA LYS A 160 10.28 10.51 0.96
C LYS A 160 8.90 11.12 0.77
N VAL A 161 7.85 10.33 0.54
CA VAL A 161 6.51 10.89 0.30
C VAL A 161 5.92 11.50 1.58
N ASN A 162 5.45 12.76 1.47
CA ASN A 162 4.69 13.41 2.51
C ASN A 162 3.23 12.94 2.49
N ILE A 163 2.83 12.22 3.54
CA ILE A 163 1.50 11.61 3.65
C ILE A 163 0.41 12.62 4.06
N GLY A 164 0.82 13.70 4.73
CA GLY A 164 -0.09 14.68 5.35
C GLY A 164 -0.55 15.81 4.43
N ASP A 165 -0.01 15.92 3.22
CA ASP A 165 -0.40 16.96 2.26
C ASP A 165 -1.62 16.52 1.45
N ASP A 166 -2.39 17.50 0.95
CA ASP A 166 -3.53 17.28 0.05
C ASP A 166 -4.50 16.19 0.54
N VAL A 167 -4.86 16.25 1.83
CA VAL A 167 -5.75 15.28 2.48
C VAL A 167 -7.18 15.42 1.99
N VAL A 168 -7.60 16.61 1.57
CA VAL A 168 -8.95 16.89 1.10
C VAL A 168 -8.94 17.02 -0.42
N ASP A 169 -9.89 16.35 -1.09
CA ASP A 169 -10.10 16.54 -2.53
C ASP A 169 -10.78 17.91 -2.79
N PRO A 170 -10.13 18.82 -3.53
CA PRO A 170 -10.67 20.16 -3.78
C PRO A 170 -11.84 20.17 -4.77
N ASP A 171 -11.99 19.13 -5.59
CA ASP A 171 -12.84 19.13 -6.79
C ASP A 171 -14.25 18.55 -6.56
N ILE A 172 -14.53 18.00 -5.36
CA ILE A 172 -15.83 17.44 -5.02
C ILE A 172 -16.54 18.31 -3.98
N ASP A 173 -17.66 18.92 -4.35
CA ASP A 173 -18.56 19.57 -3.38
C ASP A 173 -19.26 18.52 -2.50
N PRO A 174 -19.49 18.79 -1.20
CA PRO A 174 -20.16 17.85 -0.29
C PRO A 174 -21.57 17.47 -0.77
N ASP A 175 -22.21 18.36 -1.55
CA ASP A 175 -23.52 18.16 -2.15
C ASP A 175 -23.49 17.53 -3.56
N GLY A 176 -22.29 17.15 -4.05
CA GLY A 176 -22.07 16.53 -5.36
C GLY A 176 -22.58 15.09 -5.45
N ILE A 177 -23.89 14.93 -5.28
CA ILE A 177 -24.67 13.81 -5.79
C ILE A 177 -24.87 14.06 -7.29
N LEU A 178 -24.76 12.99 -8.09
CA LEU A 178 -25.15 13.00 -9.51
C LEU A 178 -26.60 13.46 -9.70
#